data_AF-A0A7S4QFE7-F1
#
_entry.id   AF-A0A7S4QFE7-F1
#
_cell.length_a   1.000
_cell.length_b   1.000
_cell.length_c   1.000
_cell.angle_alpha   90.00
_cell.angle_beta   90.00
_cell.angle_gamma   90.00
#
_symmetry.space_group_name_H-M   'P 1'
#
loop_
_entity.id
_entity.type
_entity.pdbx_description
1 polymer ?
#
loop_
_entity_poly.entity_id
_entity_poly.type
_entity_poly.pdbx_seq_one_letter_code
_entity_poly.pdbx_strand_id
1 'polypeptide(L)'
;LLSSISAASMARSADLGPQHVANILWSFSCVFVRDAPLMDALSSQALATITEADPQRLANTAWAVAKMAYLDEPLLAAISSSALRSMRVFRPQECSNTAWAFSVCAMCDIPV
;
A
#
# COMPACT_ATOMS: atom_id res chain seq x y z
N LEU A 1 -2.99 -8.88 -20.42
CA LEU A 1 -2.14 -9.44 -19.34
C LEU A 1 -2.45 -8.80 -18.00
N LEU A 2 -2.20 -7.50 -17.79
CA LEU A 2 -2.45 -6.84 -16.51
C LEU A 2 -3.91 -6.91 -16.05
N SER A 3 -4.88 -6.77 -16.96
CA SER A 3 -6.30 -6.97 -16.67
C SER A 3 -6.63 -8.39 -16.19
N SER A 4 -5.99 -9.41 -16.76
CA SER A 4 -6.15 -10.80 -16.33
C SER A 4 -5.51 -11.06 -14.96
N ILE A 5 -4.34 -10.45 -14.69
CA ILE A 5 -3.68 -10.51 -13.39
C ILE A 5 -4.52 -9.81 -12.33
N SER A 6 -5.09 -8.65 -12.66
CA SER A 6 -6.02 -7.92 -11.79
C SER A 6 -7.21 -8.80 -11.42
N ALA A 7 -7.92 -9.35 -12.41
CA ALA A 7 -9.07 -10.23 -12.19
C ALA A 7 -8.71 -11.44 -11.31
N ALA A 8 -7.58 -12.10 -11.57
CA ALA A 8 -7.12 -13.24 -10.78
C ALA A 8 -6.72 -12.84 -9.35
N SER A 9 -6.11 -11.66 -9.18
CA SER A 9 -5.71 -11.14 -7.86
C SER A 9 -6.92 -10.72 -7.03
N MET A 10 -7.92 -10.09 -7.64
CA MET A 10 -9.18 -9.76 -6.98
C MET A 10 -9.90 -11.01 -6.48
N ALA A 11 -10.02 -12.03 -7.33
CA ALA A 11 -10.70 -13.28 -7.01
C ALA A 11 -10.07 -14.04 -5.83
N ARG A 12 -8.78 -13.78 -5.55
CA ARG A 12 -8.00 -14.44 -4.49
C ARG A 12 -7.51 -13.46 -3.44
N SER A 13 -8.06 -12.24 -3.41
CA SER A 13 -7.56 -11.14 -2.57
C SER A 13 -7.52 -11.52 -1.09
N ALA A 14 -8.54 -12.23 -0.60
CA ALA A 14 -8.64 -12.72 0.77
C ALA A 14 -7.50 -13.69 1.19
N ASP A 15 -6.89 -14.39 0.23
CA ASP A 15 -5.80 -15.35 0.48
C ASP A 15 -4.41 -14.70 0.44
N LEU A 16 -4.31 -13.42 0.09
CA LEU A 16 -3.04 -12.74 -0.08
C LEU A 16 -2.48 -12.31 1.27
N GLY A 17 -1.32 -12.84 1.63
CA GLY A 17 -0.52 -12.30 2.73
C GLY A 17 0.05 -10.91 2.41
N PRO A 18 0.57 -10.19 3.43
CA PRO A 18 1.00 -8.78 3.31
C PRO A 18 2.11 -8.59 2.27
N GLN A 19 2.98 -9.60 2.09
CA GLN A 19 4.01 -9.57 1.05
C GLN A 19 3.43 -9.50 -0.36
N HIS A 20 2.41 -10.30 -0.66
CA HIS A 20 1.79 -10.34 -1.98
C HIS A 20 1.00 -9.07 -2.24
N VAL A 21 0.24 -8.58 -1.25
CA VAL A 21 -0.50 -7.32 -1.34
C VAL A 21 0.45 -6.16 -1.69
N ALA A 22 1.53 -5.98 -0.92
CA ALA A 22 2.49 -4.91 -1.16
C ALA A 22 3.17 -5.03 -2.54
N ASN A 23 3.50 -6.25 -2.98
CA ASN A 23 4.14 -6.46 -4.28
C ASN A 23 3.20 -6.16 -5.46
N ILE A 24 1.91 -6.53 -5.37
CA ILE A 24 0.94 -6.24 -6.42
C ILE A 24 0.69 -4.74 -6.50
N LEU A 25 0.43 -4.09 -5.36
CA LEU A 25 0.29 -2.62 -5.29
C LEU A 25 1.50 -1.92 -5.89
N TRP A 26 2.71 -2.32 -5.49
CA TRP A 26 3.95 -1.75 -6.03
C TRP A 26 4.06 -1.96 -7.54
N SER A 27 3.79 -3.18 -8.03
CA SER A 27 3.89 -3.49 -9.47
C SER A 27 2.93 -2.66 -10.30
N PHE A 28 1.67 -2.52 -9.86
CA PHE A 28 0.67 -1.68 -10.54
C PHE A 28 1.03 -0.20 -10.47
N SER A 29 1.64 0.26 -9.37
CA SER A 29 2.15 1.64 -9.25
C SER A 29 3.30 1.95 -10.21
N CYS A 30 4.13 0.95 -10.56
CA CYS A 30 5.26 1.14 -11.47
C CYS A 30 4.82 1.36 -12.91
N VAL A 31 3.69 0.78 -13.31
CA VAL A 31 3.11 0.93 -14.66
C VAL A 31 2.00 1.99 -14.70
N PHE A 32 1.76 2.71 -13.60
CA PHE A 32 0.70 3.72 -13.46
C PHE A 32 -0.70 3.23 -13.91
N VAL A 33 -1.00 1.95 -13.67
CA VAL A 33 -2.31 1.38 -13.96
C VAL A 33 -3.16 1.46 -12.70
N ARG A 34 -4.17 2.33 -12.73
CA ARG A 34 -5.18 2.43 -11.67
C ARG A 34 -6.38 1.56 -12.00
N ASP A 35 -6.39 0.36 -11.45
CA ASP A 35 -7.55 -0.54 -11.45
C ASP A 35 -8.26 -0.39 -10.10
N ALA A 36 -9.26 0.50 -10.03
CA ALA A 36 -9.91 0.85 -8.76
C ALA A 36 -10.48 -0.37 -8.01
N PRO A 37 -11.23 -1.29 -8.65
CA PRO A 37 -11.67 -2.53 -7.99
C PRO A 37 -10.54 -3.36 -7.38
N LEU A 38 -9.41 -3.49 -8.08
CA LEU A 38 -8.24 -4.19 -7.53
C LEU A 38 -7.65 -3.44 -6.34
N MET A 39 -7.53 -2.12 -6.44
CA MET A 39 -6.98 -1.27 -5.37
C MET A 39 -7.82 -1.36 -4.09
N ASP A 40 -9.14 -1.30 -4.21
CA ASP A 40 -10.08 -1.41 -3.09
C ASP A 40 -9.96 -2.79 -2.40
N ALA A 41 -9.87 -3.86 -3.21
CA ALA A 41 -9.70 -5.22 -2.70
C ALA A 41 -8.35 -5.42 -1.99
N LEU A 42 -7.27 -4.90 -2.58
CA LEU A 42 -5.93 -4.98 -1.98
C LEU A 42 -5.80 -4.10 -0.73
N SER A 43 -6.46 -2.94 -0.70
CA SER A 43 -6.50 -2.09 0.49
C SER A 43 -7.22 -2.78 1.64
N SER A 44 -8.39 -3.35 1.36
CA SER A 44 -9.16 -4.13 2.34
C SER A 44 -8.33 -5.30 2.90
N GLN A 45 -7.59 -6.01 2.04
CA GLN A 45 -6.71 -7.09 2.47
C GLN A 45 -5.48 -6.59 3.23
N ALA A 46 -4.89 -5.46 2.83
CA ALA A 46 -3.78 -4.84 3.54
C ALA A 46 -4.20 -4.48 4.97
N LEU A 47 -5.42 -3.96 5.16
CA LEU A 47 -6.00 -3.70 6.48
C LEU A 47 -6.16 -4.99 7.29
N ALA A 48 -6.71 -6.05 6.68
CA ALA A 48 -6.92 -7.33 7.34
C ALA A 48 -5.61 -7.99 7.82
N THR A 49 -4.52 -7.80 7.07
CA THR A 49 -3.21 -8.43 7.33
C THR A 49 -2.16 -7.46 7.89
N ILE A 50 -2.55 -6.24 8.28
CA ILE A 50 -1.61 -5.16 8.61
C ILE A 50 -0.69 -5.49 9.80
N THR A 51 -1.15 -6.33 10.72
CA THR A 51 -0.38 -6.76 11.90
C THR A 51 0.71 -7.78 11.55
N GLU A 52 0.60 -8.43 10.40
CA GLU A 52 1.58 -9.39 9.88
C GLU A 52 2.62 -8.71 8.98
N ALA A 53 2.36 -7.47 8.56
CA ALA A 53 3.23 -6.72 7.67
C ALA A 53 4.52 -6.28 8.39
N ASP A 54 5.66 -6.69 7.83
CA ASP A 54 6.97 -6.18 8.25
C ASP A 54 7.19 -4.72 7.78
N PRO A 55 8.24 -4.02 8.27
CA PRO A 55 8.55 -2.65 7.85
C PRO A 55 8.62 -2.43 6.34
N GLN A 56 9.16 -3.41 5.59
CA GLN A 56 9.29 -3.30 4.15
C GLN A 56 7.92 -3.34 3.48
N ARG A 57 6.99 -4.18 3.96
CA ARG A 57 5.62 -4.28 3.44
C ARG A 57 4.81 -3.04 3.78
N LEU A 58 4.93 -2.51 4.99
CA LEU A 58 4.29 -1.24 5.36
C LEU A 58 4.76 -0.10 4.46
N ALA A 59 6.08 0.06 4.29
CA ALA A 59 6.65 1.13 3.47
C ALA A 59 6.29 0.99 1.98
N ASN A 60 6.34 -0.22 1.43
CA ASN A 60 6.01 -0.45 0.02
C ASN A 60 4.53 -0.23 -0.26
N THR A 61 3.63 -0.67 0.62
CA THR A 61 2.20 -0.41 0.50
C THR A 61 1.93 1.10 0.53
N ALA A 62 2.47 1.82 1.51
CA ALA A 62 2.34 3.28 1.61
C ALA A 62 2.82 3.99 0.33
N TRP A 63 4.02 3.64 -0.13
CA TRP A 63 4.61 4.23 -1.32
C TRP A 63 3.79 3.96 -2.58
N ALA A 64 3.29 2.73 -2.75
CA ALA A 64 2.49 2.35 -3.90
C ALA A 64 1.17 3.11 -3.97
N VAL A 65 0.43 3.21 -2.85
CA VAL A 65 -0.85 3.94 -2.81
C VAL A 65 -0.64 5.44 -3.02
N ALA A 66 0.41 6.02 -2.43
CA ALA A 66 0.78 7.41 -2.63
C ALA A 66 1.12 7.71 -4.10
N LYS A 67 1.95 6.87 -4.73
CA LYS A 67 2.36 7.03 -6.14
C LYS A 67 1.18 6.94 -7.11
N MET A 68 0.17 6.11 -6.80
CA MET A 68 -1.02 5.97 -7.62
C MET A 68 -2.08 7.05 -7.35
N ALA A 69 -1.81 8.00 -6.45
CA ALA A 69 -2.79 8.96 -5.93
C ALA A 69 -4.10 8.26 -5.48
N TYR A 70 -3.93 7.08 -4.86
CA TYR A 70 -5.02 6.31 -4.26
C TYR A 70 -5.03 6.62 -2.77
N LEU A 71 -5.91 7.55 -2.39
CA LEU A 71 -6.07 7.97 -1.00
C LEU A 71 -7.07 7.05 -0.31
N ASP A 72 -6.57 6.24 0.62
CA ASP A 72 -7.36 5.40 1.52
C ASP A 72 -6.95 5.75 2.94
N GLU A 73 -7.69 6.68 3.56
CA GLU A 73 -7.40 7.18 4.90
C GLU A 73 -7.34 6.07 5.96
N PRO A 74 -8.30 5.10 6.00
CA PRO A 74 -8.20 3.96 6.91
C PRO A 74 -6.90 3.18 6.77
N LEU A 75 -6.49 2.86 5.53
CA LEU A 75 -5.24 2.16 5.27
C LEU A 75 -4.02 2.97 5.71
N LEU A 76 -3.95 4.26 5.38
CA LEU A 76 -2.84 5.13 5.78
C LEU A 76 -2.74 5.25 7.31
N ALA A 77 -3.86 5.38 8.01
CA ALA A 77 -3.90 5.40 9.47
C ALA A 77 -3.43 4.06 10.08
N ALA A 78 -3.83 2.93 9.49
CA ALA A 78 -3.38 1.62 9.94
C ALA A 78 -1.86 1.42 9.72
N ILE A 79 -1.35 1.86 8.57
CA ILE A 79 0.09 1.84 8.26
C ILE A 79 0.86 2.70 9.26
N SER A 80 0.42 3.93 9.53
CA SER A 80 1.12 4.84 10.44
C SER A 80 1.17 4.25 11.86
N SER A 81 0.05 3.71 12.35
CA SER A 81 -0.05 3.03 13.63
C SER A 81 0.89 1.81 13.71
N SER A 82 0.94 0.97 12.66
CA SER A 82 1.81 -0.21 12.63
C SER A 82 3.30 0.15 12.52
N ALA A 83 3.63 1.17 11.71
CA ALA A 83 4.98 1.69 11.56
C ALA A 83 5.50 2.27 12.89
N LEU A 84 4.69 3.04 13.62
CA LEU A 84 5.06 3.56 14.95
C LEU A 84 5.42 2.45 15.94
N ARG A 85 4.66 1.35 15.96
CA ARG A 85 4.95 0.18 16.83
C ARG A 85 6.26 -0.53 16.49
N SER A 86 6.67 -0.48 15.23
CA SER A 86 7.83 -1.21 14.71
C SER A 86 8.98 -0.31 14.26
N MET A 87 8.92 0.99 14.54
CA MET A 87 9.85 2.01 14.01
C MET A 87 11.33 1.70 14.29
N ARG A 88 11.62 1.08 15.44
CA ARG A 88 12.97 0.67 15.84
C ARG A 88 13.65 -0.35 14.90
N VAL A 89 12.89 -1.10 14.11
CA VAL A 89 13.41 -2.10 13.16
C VAL A 89 13.32 -1.64 11.70
N PHE A 90 12.81 -0.42 11.45
CA PHE A 90 12.87 0.17 10.12
C PHE A 90 14.32 0.43 9.74
N ARG A 91 14.69 0.11 8.50
CA ARG A 91 15.97 0.54 7.93
C ARG A 91 15.76 1.91 7.28
N PRO A 92 16.84 2.60 6.90
CA PRO A 92 16.74 3.95 6.31
C PRO A 92 15.83 4.02 5.09
N GLN A 93 15.77 2.96 4.28
CA GLN A 93 14.91 2.90 3.10
C GLN A 93 13.42 2.90 3.47
N GLU A 94 13.00 2.08 4.44
CA GLU A 94 11.60 2.03 4.88
C GLU A 94 11.16 3.36 5.51
N CYS A 95 12.04 4.00 6.29
CA CYS A 95 11.80 5.33 6.85
C CYS A 95 11.58 6.36 5.73
N SER A 96 12.49 6.40 4.76
CA SER A 96 12.45 7.37 3.66
C SER A 96 11.21 7.18 2.78
N ASN A 97 10.89 5.93 2.43
CA ASN A 97 9.72 5.60 1.62
C ASN A 97 8.41 5.96 2.34
N THR A 98 8.31 5.64 3.63
CA THR A 98 7.13 5.97 4.44
C THR A 98 6.98 7.48 4.56
N ALA A 99 8.04 8.21 4.91
CA ALA A 99 7.99 9.67 5.03
C ALA A 99 7.58 10.34 3.70
N TRP A 100 8.16 9.91 2.58
CA TRP A 100 7.79 10.42 1.26
C TRP A 100 6.32 10.12 0.93
N ALA A 101 5.86 8.89 1.15
CA ALA A 101 4.48 8.49 0.87
C ALA A 101 3.47 9.36 1.62
N PHE A 102 3.67 9.56 2.92
CA PHE A 102 2.78 10.41 3.72
C PHE A 102 2.83 11.89 3.30
N SER A 103 3.99 12.39 2.87
CA SER A 103 4.08 13.76 2.33
C SER A 103 3.29 13.92 1.04
N VAL A 104 3.34 12.93 0.14
CA VAL A 104 2.59 12.96 -1.14
C VAL A 104 1.09 12.86 -0.90
N CYS A 105 0.64 11.94 -0.03
CA CYS A 105 -0.77 11.82 0.30
C CYS A 105 -1.32 13.12 0.92
N ALA A 106 -0.56 13.75 1.83
CA ALA A 106 -0.97 15.03 2.43
C ALA A 106 -1.03 16.17 1.41
N MET A 107 -0.20 16.17 0.36
CA MET A 107 -0.29 17.14 -0.73
C MET A 107 -1.50 16.90 -1.64
N CYS A 108 -1.92 15.63 -1.82
CA CYS A 108 -3.14 15.31 -2.57
C CYS A 108 -4.43 15.77 -1.87
N ASP A 109 -4.42 15.94 -0.55
CA ASP A 109 -5.54 16.49 0.23
C ASP A 109 -5.69 18.02 0.12
N ILE A 110 -4.73 18.71 -0.51
CA ILE A 110 -4.80 20.16 -0.70
C ILE A 110 -5.39 20.42 -2.09
N PRO A 111 -6.64 20.93 -2.20
CA PRO A 111 -7.17 21.37 -3.48
C PRO A 111 -6.34 22.59 -3.94
N VAL A 112 -5.70 22.46 -5.11
CA VAL A 112 -5.09 23.58 -5.84
C VAL A 112 -6.15 24.43 -6.53
#